data_AF-A0A929YJ36-F1
#
_entry.id   AF-A0A929YJ36-F1
#
_cell.length_a   1.000
_cell.length_b   1.000
_cell.length_c   1.000
_cell.angle_alpha   90.00
_cell.angle_beta   90.00
_cell.angle_gamma   90.00
#
_symmetry.space_group_name_H-M   'P 1'
#
loop_
_entity.id
_entity.type
_entity.pdbx_description
1 polymer ?
#
loop_
_entity_poly.entity_id
_entity_poly.type
_entity_poly.pdbx_seq_one_letter_code
_entity_poly.pdbx_strand_id
1 'polypeptide(L)'
;LVLGGYGQALEYKKIADFLTPYQNGADLYRMILKMMETLPLSSLFLLITLLCMICFYAPSFDSIAYTAACYSYRRLEEGAKPRKRVIFLWCLLLIVLPISLVFSDSSMQHIQSVSIIFAFPIGIILLLVIYSFLKDARLVISSHI
;
A
#
# COMPACT_ATOMS: atom_id res chain seq x y z
N LEU A 1 -12.12 8.17 4.48
CA LEU A 1 -13.04 8.56 5.58
C LEU A 1 -14.45 8.90 5.08
N VAL A 2 -14.61 9.76 4.08
CA VAL A 2 -15.93 10.12 3.50
C VAL A 2 -16.70 8.91 2.94
N LEU A 3 -16.05 8.07 2.12
CA LEU A 3 -16.68 6.87 1.57
C LEU A 3 -17.04 5.84 2.66
N GLY A 4 -16.17 5.63 3.66
CA GLY A 4 -16.46 4.72 4.77
C GLY A 4 -17.68 5.16 5.60
N GLY A 5 -17.79 6.45 5.90
CA GLY A 5 -18.96 7.01 6.59
C GLY A 5 -20.24 6.94 5.76
N TYR A 6 -20.14 7.08 4.43
CA TYR A 6 -21.27 6.92 3.52
C TYR A 6 -21.83 5.49 3.54
N GLY A 7 -20.96 4.48 3.47
CA GLY A 7 -21.38 3.07 3.53
C GLY A 7 -22.07 2.72 4.84
N GLN A 8 -21.49 3.15 5.96
CA GLN A 8 -22.08 2.97 7.28
C GLN A 8 -23.44 3.69 7.42
N ALA A 9 -23.60 4.87 6.81
CA ALA A 9 -24.87 5.59 6.80
C ALA A 9 -25.94 4.90 5.92
N LEU A 10 -25.55 4.25 4.82
CA LEU A 10 -26.45 3.45 3.98
C LEU A 10 -26.94 2.18 4.68
N GLU A 11 -26.05 1.50 5.42
CA GLU A 11 -26.40 0.36 6.27
C GLU A 11 -27.37 0.79 7.38
N TYR A 12 -27.04 1.88 8.09
CA TYR A 12 -27.86 2.38 9.20
C TYR A 12 -29.26 2.83 8.74
N LYS A 13 -29.38 3.43 7.55
CA LYS A 13 -30.67 3.83 6.96
C LYS A 13 -31.45 2.68 6.32
N LYS A 14 -30.92 1.44 6.32
CA LYS A 14 -31.48 0.26 5.63
C LYS A 14 -31.73 0.45 4.12
N ILE A 15 -31.03 1.39 3.49
CA ILE A 15 -31.20 1.68 2.05
C ILE A 15 -30.45 0.65 1.21
N ALA A 16 -29.36 0.10 1.72
CA ALA A 16 -28.61 -0.98 1.10
C ALA A 16 -28.11 -1.96 2.18
N ASP A 17 -28.37 -3.26 1.98
CA ASP A 17 -27.95 -4.32 2.89
C ASP A 17 -26.63 -4.94 2.41
N PHE A 18 -25.60 -4.66 3.20
CA PHE A 18 -24.22 -5.01 2.94
C PHE A 18 -23.77 -6.16 3.86
N LEU A 19 -24.39 -6.34 5.04
CA LEU A 19 -24.02 -7.42 5.97
C LEU A 19 -24.46 -8.82 5.50
N THR A 20 -25.66 -8.93 4.91
CA THR A 20 -26.20 -10.25 4.50
C THR A 20 -25.39 -10.90 3.36
N PRO A 21 -24.98 -10.18 2.29
CA PRO A 21 -24.06 -10.73 1.28
C PRO A 21 -22.68 -11.07 1.83
N TYR A 22 -22.14 -10.26 2.74
CA TYR A 22 -20.82 -10.48 3.35
C TYR A 22 -20.77 -11.78 4.18
N GLN A 23 -21.80 -12.05 4.97
CA GLN A 23 -21.90 -13.29 5.75
C GLN A 23 -22.09 -14.54 4.89
N ASN A 24 -22.64 -14.40 3.68
CA ASN A 24 -22.82 -15.47 2.71
C ASN A 24 -21.58 -15.73 1.84
N GLY A 25 -20.43 -15.12 2.17
CA GLY A 25 -19.17 -15.33 1.44
C GLY A 25 -19.10 -14.58 0.11
N ALA A 26 -19.88 -13.52 -0.09
CA ALA A 26 -19.75 -12.69 -1.28
C ALA A 26 -18.42 -11.94 -1.30
N ASP A 27 -17.79 -11.87 -2.48
CA ASP A 27 -16.53 -11.15 -2.67
C ASP A 27 -16.63 -9.68 -2.22
N LEU A 28 -15.66 -9.26 -1.41
CA LEU A 28 -15.51 -7.88 -0.91
C LEU A 28 -15.52 -6.86 -2.07
N TYR A 29 -14.98 -7.24 -3.23
CA TYR A 29 -14.98 -6.41 -4.43
C TYR A 29 -16.40 -6.11 -4.94
N ARG A 30 -17.28 -7.12 -4.98
CA ARG A 30 -18.68 -6.92 -5.41
C ARG A 30 -19.44 -6.01 -4.47
N MET A 31 -19.10 -6.07 -3.19
CA MET A 31 -19.68 -5.24 -2.15
C MET A 31 -19.28 -3.77 -2.29
N ILE A 32 -17.99 -3.51 -2.56
CA ILE A 32 -17.48 -2.16 -2.83
C ILE A 32 -18.09 -1.61 -4.13
N LEU A 33 -18.21 -2.43 -5.18
CA LEU A 33 -18.86 -2.03 -6.43
C LEU A 33 -20.33 -1.67 -6.22
N LYS A 34 -21.10 -2.51 -5.51
CA LYS A 34 -22.49 -2.24 -5.12
C LYS A 34 -22.63 -0.93 -4.34
N MET A 35 -21.69 -0.65 -3.45
CA MET A 35 -21.65 0.59 -2.68
C MET A 35 -21.28 1.80 -3.54
N MET A 36 -20.46 1.63 -4.57
CA MET A 36 -20.14 2.70 -5.53
C MET A 36 -21.29 2.97 -6.49
N GLU A 37 -22.07 1.94 -6.85
CA GLU A 37 -23.27 2.06 -7.68
C GLU A 37 -24.41 2.83 -7.01
N THR A 38 -24.46 2.89 -5.67
CA THR A 38 -25.47 3.67 -4.94
C THR A 38 -25.22 5.17 -4.94
N LEU A 39 -24.03 5.64 -5.39
CA LEU A 39 -23.76 7.07 -5.54
C LEU A 39 -24.50 7.65 -6.77
N PRO A 40 -25.07 8.86 -6.66
CA PRO A 40 -25.54 9.58 -7.85
C PRO A 40 -24.34 9.84 -8.78
N LEU A 41 -24.48 9.54 -10.08
CA LEU A 41 -23.39 9.56 -11.07
C LEU A 41 -22.30 8.47 -10.91
N SER A 42 -22.68 7.25 -10.50
CA SER A 42 -21.74 6.14 -10.25
C SER A 42 -20.75 5.85 -11.38
N SER A 43 -21.16 5.86 -12.65
CA SER A 43 -20.27 5.55 -13.78
C SER A 43 -19.12 6.56 -13.93
N LEU A 44 -19.37 7.84 -13.68
CA LEU A 44 -18.33 8.88 -13.74
C LEU A 44 -17.38 8.78 -12.54
N PHE A 45 -17.93 8.48 -11.35
CA PHE A 45 -17.14 8.29 -10.13
C PHE A 45 -16.26 7.04 -10.20
N LEU A 46 -16.75 5.93 -10.77
CA LEU A 46 -15.98 4.72 -11.03
C LEU A 46 -14.84 4.98 -12.03
N LEU A 47 -15.07 5.75 -13.09
CA LEU A 47 -14.04 6.13 -14.06
C LEU A 47 -12.91 6.95 -13.40
N ILE A 48 -13.28 7.97 -12.61
CA ILE A 48 -12.30 8.79 -11.87
C ILE A 48 -11.55 7.91 -10.86
N THR A 49 -12.24 7.02 -10.16
CA THR A 49 -11.61 6.10 -9.20
C THR A 49 -10.60 5.18 -9.89
N LEU A 50 -10.94 4.63 -11.06
CA LEU A 50 -10.04 3.80 -11.85
C LEU A 50 -8.79 4.58 -12.29
N LEU A 51 -8.97 5.80 -12.82
CA LEU A 51 -7.87 6.68 -13.20
C LEU A 51 -6.98 7.02 -11.99
N CYS A 52 -7.59 7.32 -10.85
CA CYS A 52 -6.87 7.61 -9.60
C CYS A 52 -6.04 6.40 -9.15
N MET A 53 -6.58 5.18 -9.24
CA MET A 53 -5.84 3.96 -8.94
C MET A 53 -4.59 3.80 -9.82
N ILE A 54 -4.72 4.02 -11.13
CA ILE A 54 -3.59 3.93 -12.07
C ILE A 54 -2.56 5.04 -11.80
N CYS A 55 -3.03 6.28 -11.62
CA CYS A 55 -2.19 7.44 -11.36
C CYS A 55 -1.48 7.40 -10.00
N PHE A 56 -2.04 6.71 -9.01
CA PHE A 56 -1.38 6.51 -7.73
C PHE A 56 -0.38 5.34 -7.81
N TYR A 57 -0.76 4.25 -8.49
CA TYR A 57 0.07 3.06 -8.57
C TYR A 57 1.33 3.26 -9.42
N ALA A 58 1.25 3.93 -10.56
CA ALA A 58 2.40 4.09 -11.45
C ALA A 58 3.58 4.86 -10.81
N PRO A 59 3.40 6.03 -10.16
CA PRO A 59 4.48 6.75 -9.47
C PRO A 59 4.93 6.04 -8.19
N SER A 60 4.02 5.42 -7.44
CA SER A 60 4.40 4.64 -6.25
C SER A 60 5.31 3.47 -6.62
N PHE A 61 4.99 2.78 -7.71
CA PHE A 61 5.78 1.67 -8.21
C PHE A 61 7.18 2.12 -8.66
N ASP A 62 7.26 3.22 -9.42
CA ASP A 62 8.54 3.81 -9.85
C ASP A 62 9.42 4.20 -8.65
N SER A 63 8.84 4.81 -7.62
CA SER A 63 9.55 5.20 -6.38
C SER A 63 10.13 3.99 -5.62
N ILE A 64 9.39 2.88 -5.54
CA ILE A 64 9.86 1.65 -4.86
C ILE A 64 11.01 1.02 -5.66
N ALA A 65 10.87 0.89 -6.98
CA ALA A 65 11.91 0.32 -7.83
C ALA A 65 13.20 1.17 -7.78
N TYR A 66 13.06 2.49 -7.77
CA TYR A 66 14.19 3.41 -7.63
C TYR A 66 14.88 3.29 -6.27
N THR A 67 14.12 3.28 -5.18
CA THR A 67 14.65 3.14 -3.82
C THR A 67 15.36 1.81 -3.62
N ALA A 68 14.79 0.70 -4.10
CA ALA A 68 15.40 -0.63 -4.07
C ALA A 68 16.69 -0.68 -4.90
N ALA A 69 16.71 -0.05 -6.07
CA ALA A 69 17.92 0.05 -6.89
C ALA A 69 19.02 0.84 -6.18
N CYS A 70 18.69 1.94 -5.48
CA CYS A 70 19.64 2.70 -4.67
C CYS A 70 20.24 1.86 -3.52
N TYR A 71 19.41 1.11 -2.78
CA TYR A 71 19.89 0.21 -1.72
C TYR A 71 20.74 -0.95 -2.25
N SER A 72 20.57 -1.35 -3.51
CA SER A 72 21.35 -2.45 -4.12
C SER A 72 22.81 -2.08 -4.40
N TYR A 73 23.21 -0.81 -4.32
CA TYR A 73 24.59 -0.37 -4.50
C TYR A 73 25.27 -0.14 -3.14
N ARG A 74 26.37 -0.86 -2.89
CA ARG A 74 27.15 -0.76 -1.64
C ARG A 74 27.87 0.58 -1.45
N ARG A 75 28.13 1.32 -2.54
CA ARG A 75 28.61 2.70 -2.57
C ARG A 75 27.98 3.39 -3.78
N LEU A 76 27.10 4.35 -3.53
CA LEU A 76 26.65 5.31 -4.54
C LEU A 76 27.42 6.61 -4.25
N GLU A 77 28.19 7.13 -5.20
CA GLU A 77 28.74 8.49 -5.06
C GLU A 77 27.58 9.49 -4.90
N GLU A 78 27.73 10.49 -4.02
CA GLU A 78 26.70 11.49 -3.76
C GLU A 78 26.26 12.14 -5.08
N GLY A 79 25.04 11.83 -5.53
CA GLY A 79 24.46 12.35 -6.79
C GLY A 79 24.53 11.41 -8.00
N ALA A 80 25.14 10.22 -7.90
CA ALA A 80 25.18 9.25 -9.00
C ALA A 80 23.85 8.49 -9.14
N LYS A 81 23.20 8.59 -10.30
CA LYS A 81 21.97 7.84 -10.60
C LYS A 81 22.28 6.34 -10.71
N PRO A 82 21.50 5.44 -10.08
CA PRO A 82 21.68 4.00 -10.26
C PRO A 82 21.56 3.62 -11.74
N ARG A 83 22.33 2.62 -12.20
CA ARG A 83 22.29 2.22 -13.61
C ARG A 83 20.86 1.80 -13.96
N LYS A 84 20.33 2.33 -15.08
CA LYS A 84 18.96 2.04 -15.57
C LYS A 84 18.62 0.54 -15.65
N ARG A 85 19.64 -0.33 -15.84
CA ARG A 85 19.48 -1.80 -15.87
C ARG A 85 19.09 -2.40 -14.52
N VAL A 86 19.58 -1.87 -13.40
CA VAL A 86 19.26 -2.38 -12.04
C VAL A 86 17.85 -1.94 -11.65
N ILE A 87 17.46 -0.70 -11.98
CA ILE A 87 16.09 -0.21 -11.82
C ILE A 87 15.12 -1.09 -12.64
N PHE A 88 15.48 -1.42 -13.88
CA PHE A 88 14.67 -2.28 -14.73
C PHE A 88 14.53 -3.71 -14.18
N LEU A 89 15.60 -4.28 -13.61
CA LEU A 89 15.55 -5.60 -12.96
C LEU A 89 14.61 -5.59 -11.75
N TRP A 90 14.72 -4.58 -10.87
CA TRP A 90 13.83 -4.44 -9.71
C TRP A 90 12.38 -4.17 -10.11
N CYS A 91 12.15 -3.35 -11.14
CA CYS A 91 10.84 -3.15 -11.76
C CYS A 91 10.25 -4.48 -12.26
N LEU A 92 11.01 -5.29 -13.00
CA LEU A 92 10.54 -6.59 -13.48
C LEU A 92 10.19 -7.53 -12.32
N LEU A 93 11.05 -7.59 -11.29
CA LEU A 93 10.84 -8.44 -10.11
C LEU A 93 9.57 -8.03 -9.35
N LEU A 94 9.35 -6.73 -9.17
CA LEU A 94 8.19 -6.18 -8.48
C LEU A 94 6.86 -6.36 -9.26
N ILE A 95 6.90 -6.63 -10.57
CA ILE A 95 5.71 -6.99 -11.36
C ILE A 95 5.46 -8.51 -11.28
N VAL A 96 6.51 -9.32 -11.42
CA VAL A 96 6.39 -10.79 -11.42
C VAL A 96 5.88 -11.32 -10.08
N LEU A 97 6.34 -10.74 -8.96
CA LEU A 97 5.97 -11.19 -7.62
C LEU A 97 4.45 -11.08 -7.35
N PRO A 98 3.80 -9.92 -7.46
CA PRO A 98 2.36 -9.80 -7.22
C PRO A 98 1.54 -10.61 -8.24
N ILE A 99 1.99 -10.71 -9.49
CA ILE A 99 1.32 -11.56 -10.49
C ILE A 99 1.33 -13.02 -10.03
N SER A 100 2.50 -13.54 -9.64
CA SER A 100 2.64 -14.91 -9.12
C SER A 100 1.73 -15.16 -7.90
N LEU A 101 1.65 -14.19 -6.98
CA LEU A 101 0.78 -14.29 -5.80
C LEU A 101 -0.71 -14.30 -6.15
N VAL A 102 -1.14 -13.53 -7.16
CA VAL A 102 -2.53 -13.53 -7.63
C VAL A 102 -2.91 -14.87 -8.27
N PHE A 103 -2.00 -15.51 -9.02
CA PHE A 103 -2.24 -16.82 -9.61
C PHE A 103 -2.22 -17.97 -8.58
N SER A 104 -1.67 -17.76 -7.38
CA SER A 104 -1.52 -18.79 -6.36
C SER A 104 -2.79 -19.09 -5.53
N ASP A 105 -3.99 -18.72 -6.01
CA ASP A 105 -5.28 -18.90 -5.31
C ASP A 105 -5.24 -18.39 -3.84
N SER A 106 -4.59 -17.25 -3.64
CA SER A 106 -4.43 -16.67 -2.31
C SER A 106 -5.74 -16.01 -1.87
N SER A 107 -6.52 -16.73 -1.06
CA SER A 107 -7.59 -16.13 -0.26
C SER A 107 -7.01 -14.93 0.50
N MET A 108 -7.76 -13.82 0.62
CA MET A 108 -7.34 -12.54 1.25
C MET A 108 -6.56 -12.71 2.58
N GLN A 109 -6.83 -13.79 3.32
CA GLN A 109 -6.11 -14.16 4.55
C GLN A 109 -4.60 -14.45 4.35
N HIS A 110 -4.20 -15.04 3.21
CA HIS A 110 -2.80 -15.32 2.92
C HIS A 110 -1.99 -14.05 2.66
N ILE A 111 -2.53 -13.10 1.89
CA ILE A 111 -1.86 -11.80 1.63
C ILE A 111 -1.73 -10.98 2.92
N GLN A 112 -2.74 -11.02 3.79
CA GLN A 112 -2.71 -10.34 5.07
C GLN A 112 -1.67 -10.95 6.02
N SER A 113 -1.58 -12.29 6.09
CA SER A 113 -0.61 -12.98 6.93
C SER A 113 0.83 -12.72 6.50
N VAL A 114 1.09 -12.76 5.19
CA VAL A 114 2.39 -12.43 4.61
C VAL A 114 2.80 -10.99 4.94
N SER A 115 1.88 -10.03 4.84
CA SER A 115 2.13 -8.63 5.22
C SER A 115 2.48 -8.47 6.70
N ILE A 116 1.83 -9.21 7.60
CA ILE A 116 2.13 -9.17 9.05
C ILE A 116 3.54 -9.69 9.33
N ILE A 117 3.92 -10.80 8.69
CA ILE A 117 5.25 -11.41 8.86
C ILE A 117 6.37 -10.45 8.42
N PHE A 118 6.17 -9.68 7.34
CA PHE A 118 7.13 -8.68 6.88
C PHE A 118 7.12 -7.39 7.72
N ALA A 119 5.96 -6.95 8.20
CA ALA A 119 5.84 -5.70 8.95
C ALA A 119 6.50 -5.77 10.34
N PHE A 120 6.43 -6.93 11.00
CA PHE A 120 6.95 -7.12 12.35
C PHE A 120 8.47 -6.80 12.50
N PRO A 121 9.39 -7.37 11.70
CA PRO A 121 10.81 -7.06 11.81
C PRO A 121 11.13 -5.60 11.43
N ILE A 122 10.44 -5.03 10.45
CA ILE A 122 10.60 -3.63 10.06
C ILE A 122 10.19 -2.70 11.22
N GLY A 123 9.14 -3.06 11.97
CA GLY A 123 8.73 -2.32 13.17
C GLY A 123 9.81 -2.26 14.25
N ILE A 124 10.55 -3.35 14.46
CA ILE A 124 11.68 -3.37 15.41
C ILE A 124 12.81 -2.44 14.94
N ILE A 125 13.12 -2.45 13.64
CA ILE A 125 14.13 -1.54 13.06
C ILE A 125 13.70 -0.09 13.25
N LEU A 126 12.42 0.24 13.04
CA LEU A 126 11.89 1.59 13.24
C LEU A 126 12.05 2.04 14.70
N LEU A 127 11.78 1.18 15.68
CA LEU A 127 11.98 1.49 17.10
C LEU A 127 13.46 1.77 17.42
N LEU A 128 14.39 1.00 16.85
CA LEU A 128 15.83 1.24 17.00
C LEU A 128 16.25 2.57 16.38
N VAL A 129 15.71 2.94 15.22
CA VAL A 129 15.97 4.24 14.58
C VAL A 129 15.47 5.39 15.46
N ILE A 130 14.27 5.29 16.03
CA ILE A 130 13.73 6.30 16.96
C ILE A 130 14.61 6.42 18.20
N TYR A 131 15.03 5.30 18.78
CA TYR A 131 15.94 5.30 19.92
C TYR A 131 17.30 5.93 19.58
N SER A 132 17.87 5.58 18.43
CA SER A 132 19.14 6.13 17.95
C SER A 132 19.04 7.63 17.72
N PHE A 133 17.95 8.10 17.09
CA PHE A 133 17.70 9.52 16.86
C PHE A 133 17.57 10.31 18.16
N LEU A 134 16.81 9.78 19.15
CA LEU A 134 16.68 10.42 20.45
C LEU A 134 17.99 10.45 21.23
N LYS A 135 18.81 9.41 21.13
CA LYS A 135 20.15 9.37 21.74
C LYS A 135 21.08 10.39 21.11
N ASP A 136 21.11 10.47 19.78
CA ASP A 136 21.97 11.38 19.03
C ASP A 136 21.56 12.86 19.26
N ALA A 137 20.25 13.14 19.27
CA ALA A 137 19.72 14.46 19.61
C ALA A 137 20.12 14.91 21.03
N ARG A 138 20.12 13.99 22.01
CA ARG A 138 20.60 14.30 23.37
C ARG A 138 22.10 14.57 23.41
N LEU A 139 22.92 13.86 22.63
CA LEU A 139 24.36 14.09 22.54
C LEU A 139 24.67 15.46 21.97
N VAL A 140 24.00 15.86 20.89
CA VAL A 140 24.15 17.19 20.26
C VAL A 140 23.73 18.33 21.19
N ILE A 141 22.64 18.17 21.94
CA ILE A 141 22.18 19.19 22.90
C ILE A 141 23.13 19.28 24.09
N SER A 142 23.67 18.15 24.58
CA SER A 142 24.60 18.12 25.71
C SER A 142 26.01 18.62 25.39
N SER A 143 26.41 18.68 24.10
CA SER A 143 27.71 19.24 23.68
C SER A 143 27.70 20.76 23.49
N HIS A 144 26.53 21.41 23.59
CA HIS A 144 26.35 22.85 23.41
C HIS A 144 26.00 23.61 24.71
N ILE A 145 26.07 22.94 25.86
CA ILE A 145 25.98 23.50 27.23
C ILE A 145 27.30 23.21 27.94
#